data_AF-A0A3S4X832-F1
#
_entry.id   AF-A0A3S4X832-F1
#
_cell.length_a   1.000
_cell.length_b   1.000
_cell.length_c   1.000
_cell.angle_alpha   90.00
_cell.angle_beta   90.00
_cell.angle_gamma   90.00
#
_symmetry.space_group_name_H-M   'P 1'
#
loop_
_entity.id
_entity.type
_entity.pdbx_description
1 polymer ?
#
loop_
_entity_poly.entity_id
_entity_poly.type
_entity_poly.pdbx_seq_one_letter_code
_entity_poly.pdbx_strand_id
1 'polypeptide(L)'
;MKVSFLGYLFLVLTSSFFCGSLSAVSTGTLTVKFGQTTEDSFKATHPEAVNVGYNNELKGNIYKETPDNNKDKRSGIIFESTKDVFVLFDQNKNLSALQLQFKNDQFGLISAILASKYTTTVKKTPFVGTDYMELYNEGVSIYLMDPIFYSNTSLFFIRTDIRNKILKDLSTEMLNDDIDVLNYLVERSFPSKE
;
A
#
# COMPACT_ATOMS: atom_id res chain seq x y z
N MET A 1 -51.51 9.30 24.47
CA MET A 1 -50.43 8.32 24.70
C MET A 1 -49.13 9.12 24.87
N LYS A 2 -48.69 9.34 26.11
CA LYS A 2 -47.51 10.17 26.42
C LYS A 2 -46.28 9.29 26.39
N VAL A 3 -45.49 9.37 25.32
CA VAL A 3 -44.19 8.70 25.24
C VAL A 3 -43.22 9.47 26.14
N SER A 4 -42.62 8.76 27.11
CA SER A 4 -41.69 9.31 28.09
C SER A 4 -40.40 9.79 27.41
N PHE A 5 -39.95 11.00 27.75
CA PHE A 5 -38.70 11.62 27.31
C PHE A 5 -37.46 10.72 27.55
N LEU A 6 -37.56 9.80 28.52
CA LEU A 6 -36.50 8.83 28.85
C LEU A 6 -36.26 7.79 27.74
N GLY A 7 -37.27 7.48 26.91
CA GLY A 7 -37.12 6.54 25.80
C GLY A 7 -36.32 7.09 24.62
N TYR A 8 -36.35 8.41 24.42
CA TYR A 8 -35.54 9.07 23.40
C TYR A 8 -34.05 9.13 23.78
N LEU A 9 -33.75 9.29 25.07
CA LEU A 9 -32.37 9.35 25.54
C LEU A 9 -31.63 8.02 25.33
N PHE A 10 -32.34 6.88 25.45
CA PHE A 10 -31.74 5.55 25.28
C PHE A 10 -31.46 5.19 23.82
N LEU A 11 -32.24 5.72 22.88
CA LEU A 11 -32.06 5.51 21.43
C LEU A 11 -30.91 6.35 20.83
N VAL A 12 -30.52 7.43 21.51
CA VAL A 12 -29.40 8.30 21.11
C VAL A 12 -28.06 7.78 21.62
N LEU A 13 -28.04 6.97 22.69
CA LEU A 13 -26.81 6.45 23.28
C LEU A 13 -26.28 5.16 22.62
N THR A 14 -27.11 4.42 21.88
CA THR A 14 -26.66 3.19 21.18
C THR A 14 -26.19 3.44 19.75
N SER A 15 -26.38 4.65 19.20
CA SER A 15 -25.96 5.00 17.85
C SER A 15 -24.53 5.56 17.76
N SER A 16 -23.85 5.72 18.89
CA SER A 16 -22.49 6.29 18.95
C SER A 16 -21.35 5.26 18.90
N PHE A 17 -21.65 3.95 18.87
CA PHE A 17 -20.63 2.88 18.94
C PHE A 17 -20.18 2.29 17.60
N PHE A 18 -20.60 2.86 16.48
CA PHE A 18 -20.07 2.51 15.15
C PHE A 18 -19.48 3.72 14.45
N CYS A 19 -18.57 4.43 15.12
CA CYS A 19 -17.63 5.31 14.43
C CYS A 19 -16.26 4.65 14.43
N GLY A 20 -16.15 3.52 13.73
CA GLY A 20 -14.86 3.04 13.26
C GLY A 20 -14.37 4.03 12.22
N SER A 21 -13.36 4.81 12.57
CA SER A 21 -12.72 5.77 11.67
C SER A 21 -12.18 5.07 10.42
N LEU A 22 -12.98 5.08 9.35
CA LEU A 22 -12.53 4.82 7.98
C LEU A 22 -11.70 6.01 7.50
N SER A 23 -10.51 6.17 8.08
CA SER A 23 -9.53 7.15 7.64
C SER A 23 -8.59 6.49 6.63
N ALA A 24 -9.10 6.31 5.42
CA ALA A 24 -8.33 6.16 4.20
C ALA A 24 -9.22 6.68 3.06
N VAL A 25 -9.37 8.01 3.01
CA VAL A 25 -10.14 8.70 1.99
C VAL A 25 -9.27 8.82 0.74
N SER A 26 -9.70 8.20 -0.35
CA SER A 26 -9.45 8.57 -1.75
C SER A 26 -8.06 9.12 -2.13
N THR A 27 -7.01 8.37 -1.85
CA THR A 27 -5.67 8.67 -2.39
C THR A 27 -5.56 8.20 -3.84
N GLY A 28 -5.75 9.11 -4.80
CA GLY A 28 -5.54 8.85 -6.22
C GLY A 28 -4.04 8.82 -6.59
N THR A 29 -3.32 7.80 -6.14
CA THR A 29 -2.06 7.37 -6.79
C THR A 29 -2.43 6.42 -7.90
N LEU A 30 -1.93 6.65 -9.13
CA LEU A 30 -2.03 5.73 -10.29
C LEU A 30 -3.12 4.66 -10.09
N THR A 31 -4.33 5.22 -9.97
CA THR A 31 -5.65 4.62 -9.78
C THR A 31 -5.83 3.44 -8.83
N VAL A 32 -5.18 3.46 -7.66
CA VAL A 32 -5.50 2.54 -6.57
C VAL A 32 -5.80 3.31 -5.28
N LYS A 33 -7.02 3.16 -4.76
CA LYS A 33 -7.49 3.83 -3.54
C LYS A 33 -7.36 2.86 -2.35
N PHE A 34 -6.28 3.01 -1.58
CA PHE A 34 -6.06 2.23 -0.36
C PHE A 34 -7.25 2.36 0.60
N GLY A 35 -7.67 1.25 1.20
CA GLY A 35 -8.85 1.18 2.08
C GLY A 35 -10.22 1.22 1.37
N GLN A 36 -10.28 1.50 0.07
CA GLN A 36 -11.53 1.48 -0.72
C GLN A 36 -11.54 0.36 -1.75
N THR A 37 -10.37 0.04 -2.33
CA THR A 37 -10.21 -1.11 -3.21
C THR A 37 -10.38 -2.39 -2.41
N THR A 38 -11.42 -3.17 -2.74
CA THR A 38 -11.67 -4.48 -2.15
C THR A 38 -11.09 -5.58 -3.03
N GLU A 39 -10.79 -6.73 -2.44
CA GLU A 39 -10.32 -7.93 -3.15
C GLU A 39 -11.25 -8.31 -4.31
N ASP A 40 -12.56 -8.24 -4.11
CA ASP A 40 -13.53 -8.57 -5.15
C ASP A 40 -13.51 -7.56 -6.30
N SER A 41 -13.41 -6.25 -6.01
CA SER A 41 -13.27 -5.22 -7.04
C SER A 41 -11.96 -5.35 -7.82
N PHE A 42 -10.87 -5.75 -7.14
CA PHE A 42 -9.58 -5.97 -7.75
C PHE A 42 -9.61 -7.16 -8.71
N LYS A 43 -10.08 -8.33 -8.27
CA LYS A 43 -10.20 -9.53 -9.15
C LYS A 43 -11.11 -9.29 -10.35
N ALA A 44 -12.17 -8.49 -10.18
CA ALA A 44 -13.06 -8.14 -11.28
C ALA A 44 -12.36 -7.27 -12.34
N THR A 45 -11.45 -6.39 -11.90
CA THR A 45 -10.70 -5.48 -12.78
C THR A 45 -9.45 -6.14 -13.38
N HIS A 46 -8.86 -7.08 -12.63
CA HIS A 46 -7.62 -7.80 -12.97
C HIS A 46 -7.86 -9.32 -12.90
N PRO A 47 -8.69 -9.88 -13.80
CA PRO A 47 -8.99 -11.32 -13.81
C PRO A 47 -7.75 -12.20 -14.07
N GLU A 48 -6.67 -11.63 -14.62
CA GLU A 48 -5.37 -12.28 -14.82
C GLU A 48 -4.50 -12.38 -13.56
N ALA A 49 -4.87 -11.69 -12.47
CA ALA A 49 -4.10 -11.71 -11.24
C ALA A 49 -4.14 -13.11 -10.60
N VAL A 50 -2.96 -13.64 -10.28
CA VAL A 50 -2.79 -14.97 -9.69
C VAL A 50 -2.69 -14.82 -8.18
N ASN A 51 -3.47 -15.59 -7.41
CA ASN A 51 -3.25 -15.69 -5.97
C ASN A 51 -1.94 -16.47 -5.74
N VAL A 52 -0.95 -15.82 -5.13
CA VAL A 52 0.39 -16.36 -4.90
C VAL A 52 0.66 -16.69 -3.43
N GLY A 53 -0.33 -16.53 -2.56
CA GLY A 53 -0.19 -16.91 -1.17
C GLY A 53 -1.13 -16.20 -0.21
N TYR A 54 -0.93 -16.50 1.07
CA TYR A 54 -1.66 -15.89 2.18
C TYR A 54 -0.68 -15.37 3.21
N ASN A 55 -0.84 -14.11 3.59
CA ASN A 55 -0.08 -13.50 4.67
C ASN A 55 -0.68 -13.90 6.02
N ASN A 56 0.00 -14.76 6.78
CA ASN A 56 -0.50 -15.26 8.07
C ASN A 56 -0.59 -14.15 9.14
N GLU A 57 0.33 -13.19 9.11
CA GLU A 57 0.44 -12.12 10.11
C GLU A 57 -0.64 -11.04 9.93
N LEU A 58 -0.90 -10.69 8.66
CA LEU A 58 -1.88 -9.69 8.23
C LEU A 58 -3.22 -10.29 7.84
N LYS A 59 -3.30 -11.63 7.84
CA LYS A 59 -4.48 -12.45 7.62
C LYS A 59 -5.21 -12.18 6.31
N GLY A 60 -4.49 -12.06 5.20
CA GLY A 60 -5.13 -11.85 3.91
C GLY A 60 -4.33 -12.30 2.70
N ASN A 61 -5.00 -12.29 1.56
CA ASN A 61 -4.51 -12.89 0.32
C ASN A 61 -3.51 -11.98 -0.39
N ILE A 62 -2.50 -12.62 -0.99
CA ILE A 62 -1.51 -11.97 -1.84
C ILE A 62 -1.80 -12.34 -3.29
N TYR A 63 -1.86 -11.33 -4.14
CA TYR A 63 -2.02 -11.49 -5.57
C TYR A 63 -0.81 -10.94 -6.30
N LYS A 64 -0.43 -11.62 -7.38
CA LYS A 64 0.56 -11.17 -8.34
C LYS A 64 -0.11 -10.90 -9.68
N GLU A 65 0.18 -9.75 -10.25
CA GLU A 65 -0.16 -9.40 -11.62
C GLU A 65 1.13 -9.14 -12.39
N THR A 66 1.25 -9.74 -13.58
CA THR A 66 2.32 -9.43 -14.53
C THR A 66 1.68 -8.63 -15.65
N PRO A 67 1.96 -7.31 -15.73
CA PRO A 67 1.38 -6.45 -16.75
C PRO A 67 1.79 -6.93 -18.15
N ASP A 68 0.80 -7.31 -18.96
CA ASP A 68 1.01 -7.68 -20.35
C ASP A 68 1.30 -6.40 -21.17
N ASN A 69 2.49 -6.32 -21.77
CA ASN A 69 2.95 -5.18 -22.57
C ASN A 69 2.09 -4.92 -23.83
N ASN A 70 1.12 -5.79 -24.14
CA ASN A 70 0.45 -5.84 -25.44
C ASN A 70 -1.08 -5.74 -25.41
N LYS A 71 -1.70 -5.27 -24.32
CA LYS A 71 -3.16 -5.03 -24.34
C LYS A 71 -3.53 -3.66 -23.83
N ASP A 72 -3.94 -2.85 -24.80
CA ASP A 72 -4.84 -1.70 -24.68
C ASP A 72 -6.01 -2.08 -23.73
N LYS A 73 -5.84 -1.83 -22.44
CA LYS A 73 -6.87 -1.97 -21.43
C LYS A 73 -6.99 -0.63 -20.73
N ARG A 74 -7.96 0.15 -21.19
CA ARG A 74 -8.51 1.35 -20.53
C ARG A 74 -9.22 0.98 -19.22
N SER A 75 -8.54 0.32 -18.30
CA SER A 75 -8.92 0.29 -16.89
C SER A 75 -7.97 1.23 -16.16
N GLY A 76 -8.43 1.86 -15.08
CA GLY A 76 -7.74 2.99 -14.47
C GLY A 76 -6.27 2.76 -14.10
N ILE A 77 -5.78 1.53 -14.04
CA ILE A 77 -4.46 1.21 -13.53
C ILE A 77 -3.52 0.89 -14.71
N ILE A 78 -2.74 1.89 -15.15
CA ILE A 78 -1.78 1.75 -16.26
C ILE A 78 -0.45 1.25 -15.68
N PHE A 79 -0.17 -0.04 -15.85
CA PHE A 79 1.06 -0.71 -15.39
C PHE A 79 2.13 -0.87 -16.50
N GLU A 80 2.07 -0.08 -17.57
CA GLU A 80 2.82 -0.29 -18.83
C GLU A 80 4.35 -0.44 -18.64
N SER A 81 4.96 0.19 -17.63
CA SER A 81 6.39 0.08 -17.33
C SER A 81 6.73 -0.87 -16.16
N THR A 82 5.75 -1.59 -15.62
CA THR A 82 5.91 -2.44 -14.44
C THR A 82 6.19 -3.89 -14.86
N LYS A 83 7.17 -4.53 -14.20
CA LYS A 83 7.57 -5.93 -14.35
C LYS A 83 6.61 -6.84 -13.58
N ASP A 84 6.50 -6.60 -12.28
CA ASP A 84 5.66 -7.36 -11.38
C ASP A 84 4.91 -6.42 -10.45
N VAL A 85 3.63 -6.72 -10.21
CA VAL A 85 2.75 -6.04 -9.26
C VAL A 85 2.33 -7.04 -8.20
N PHE A 86 2.59 -6.73 -6.93
CA PHE A 86 2.14 -7.52 -5.79
C PHE A 86 1.11 -6.74 -4.98
N VAL A 87 0.00 -7.38 -4.66
CA VAL A 87 -1.14 -6.77 -3.99
C VAL A 87 -1.48 -7.59 -2.75
N LEU A 88 -1.56 -6.95 -1.59
CA LEU A 88 -1.97 -7.59 -0.34
C LEU A 88 -3.30 -7.02 0.13
N PHE A 89 -4.27 -7.90 0.34
CA PHE A 89 -5.51 -7.58 1.04
C PHE A 89 -5.40 -7.97 2.52
N ASP A 90 -6.07 -7.23 3.39
CA ASP A 90 -6.18 -7.59 4.81
C ASP A 90 -7.33 -8.57 5.08
N GLN A 91 -7.52 -8.96 6.35
CA GLN A 91 -8.61 -9.83 6.79
C GLN A 91 -10.02 -9.31 6.46
N ASN A 92 -10.18 -7.99 6.27
CA ASN A 92 -11.43 -7.36 5.88
C ASN A 92 -11.56 -7.26 4.35
N LYS A 93 -10.65 -7.89 3.61
CA LYS A 93 -10.55 -7.88 2.15
C LYS A 93 -10.31 -6.49 1.56
N ASN A 94 -9.75 -5.57 2.34
CA ASN A 94 -9.39 -4.24 1.87
C ASN A 94 -7.93 -4.20 1.48
N LEU A 95 -7.59 -3.41 0.45
CA LEU A 95 -6.21 -3.21 0.06
C LEU A 95 -5.40 -2.63 1.22
N SER A 96 -4.30 -3.32 1.54
CA SER A 96 -3.42 -2.99 2.66
C SER A 96 -2.02 -2.61 2.21
N ALA A 97 -1.46 -3.31 1.21
CA ALA A 97 -0.17 -2.99 0.62
C ALA A 97 -0.13 -3.29 -0.88
N LEU A 98 0.70 -2.55 -1.61
CA LEU A 98 0.96 -2.71 -3.04
C LEU A 98 2.46 -2.55 -3.27
N GLN A 99 3.04 -3.40 -4.10
CA GLN A 99 4.38 -3.21 -4.60
C GLN A 99 4.43 -3.26 -6.11
N LEU A 100 5.06 -2.26 -6.69
CA LEU A 100 5.38 -2.17 -8.11
C LEU A 100 6.88 -2.34 -8.27
N GLN A 101 7.29 -3.26 -9.14
CA GLN A 101 8.68 -3.39 -9.58
C GLN A 101 8.75 -2.92 -11.02
N PHE A 102 9.51 -1.88 -11.32
CA PHE A 102 9.62 -1.36 -12.68
C PHE A 102 10.55 -2.23 -13.53
N LYS A 103 10.47 -2.13 -14.86
CA LYS A 103 11.35 -2.87 -15.78
C LYS A 103 12.74 -2.22 -15.92
N ASN A 104 12.81 -0.91 -15.70
CA ASN A 104 13.99 -0.07 -15.84
C ASN A 104 14.10 0.86 -14.63
N ASP A 105 15.26 1.51 -14.46
CA ASP A 105 15.39 2.66 -13.55
C ASP A 105 14.46 3.80 -14.01
N GLN A 106 13.56 4.19 -13.11
CA GLN A 106 12.63 5.31 -13.28
C GLN A 106 12.61 6.21 -12.04
N PHE A 107 13.59 6.13 -11.14
CA PHE A 107 13.57 6.81 -9.85
C PHE A 107 13.40 8.32 -10.00
N GLY A 108 14.22 8.96 -10.86
CA GLY A 108 14.16 10.40 -11.08
C GLY A 108 12.80 10.90 -11.57
N LEU A 109 12.19 10.18 -12.52
CA LEU A 109 10.87 10.51 -13.07
C LEU A 109 9.76 10.30 -12.03
N ILE A 110 9.74 9.12 -11.39
CA ILE A 110 8.69 8.75 -10.44
C ILE A 110 8.78 9.61 -9.18
N SER A 111 9.99 9.86 -8.66
CA SER A 111 10.19 10.71 -7.48
C SER A 111 9.65 12.14 -7.70
N ALA A 112 9.88 12.73 -8.88
CA ALA A 112 9.35 14.05 -9.22
C ALA A 112 7.81 14.05 -9.27
N ILE A 113 7.20 13.03 -9.89
CA ILE A 113 5.74 12.90 -9.95
C ILE A 113 5.15 12.71 -8.55
N LEU A 114 5.72 11.83 -7.73
CA LEU A 114 5.23 11.56 -6.38
C LEU A 114 5.39 12.79 -5.48
N ALA A 115 6.53 13.47 -5.52
CA ALA A 115 6.78 14.68 -4.71
C ALA A 115 5.87 15.85 -5.10
N SER A 116 5.35 15.88 -6.34
CA SER A 116 4.34 16.88 -6.73
C SER A 116 2.93 16.61 -6.17
N LYS A 117 2.67 15.37 -5.74
CA LYS A 117 1.33 14.92 -5.31
C LYS A 117 1.23 14.65 -3.82
N TYR A 118 2.33 14.26 -3.18
CA TYR A 118 2.36 13.76 -1.79
C TYR A 118 3.40 14.48 -0.97
N THR A 119 3.24 14.40 0.35
CA THR A 119 4.19 15.02 1.27
C THR A 119 5.41 14.14 1.38
N THR A 120 6.57 14.59 0.88
CA THR A 120 7.85 13.90 1.10
C THR A 120 8.26 14.00 2.56
N THR A 121 8.53 12.87 3.21
CA THR A 121 9.00 12.79 4.61
C THR A 121 10.51 12.56 4.68
N VAL A 122 11.06 11.75 3.77
CA VAL A 122 12.49 11.45 3.68
C VAL A 122 12.91 11.45 2.22
N LYS A 123 14.12 11.95 1.93
CA LYS A 123 14.76 11.80 0.63
C LYS A 123 16.27 11.62 0.82
N LYS A 124 16.82 10.55 0.26
CA LYS A 124 18.25 10.24 0.25
C LYS A 124 18.65 9.94 -1.19
N THR A 125 19.55 10.75 -1.74
CA THR A 125 20.12 10.55 -3.08
C THR A 125 21.64 10.68 -3.01
N PRO A 126 22.34 9.68 -2.46
CA PRO A 126 23.78 9.73 -2.26
C PRO A 126 24.53 9.64 -3.59
N PHE A 127 25.77 10.14 -3.63
CA PHE A 127 26.63 10.02 -4.81
C PHE A 127 26.98 8.55 -5.14
N VAL A 128 27.12 7.72 -4.10
CA VAL A 128 27.23 6.26 -4.18
C VAL A 128 26.31 5.71 -3.10
N GLY A 129 25.31 4.94 -3.49
CA GLY A 129 24.32 4.41 -2.55
C GLY A 129 22.98 4.16 -3.21
N THR A 130 22.06 3.58 -2.46
CA THR A 130 20.67 3.40 -2.89
C THR A 130 19.93 4.72 -2.86
N ASP A 131 19.26 5.07 -3.95
CA ASP A 131 18.34 6.20 -4.00
C ASP A 131 17.04 5.81 -3.29
N TYR A 132 16.56 6.70 -2.42
CA TYR A 132 15.47 6.42 -1.52
C TYR A 132 14.60 7.65 -1.27
N MET A 133 13.29 7.46 -1.28
CA MET A 133 12.31 8.50 -0.96
C MET A 133 11.12 7.91 -0.21
N GLU A 134 10.77 8.54 0.90
CA GLU A 134 9.52 8.29 1.60
C GLU A 134 8.55 9.44 1.38
N LEU A 135 7.29 9.09 1.16
CA LEU A 135 6.21 10.05 1.10
C LEU A 135 5.02 9.54 1.93
N TYR A 136 4.19 10.49 2.32
CA TYR A 136 2.95 10.23 3.03
C TYR A 136 1.77 10.87 2.31
N ASN A 137 0.67 10.14 2.27
CA ASN A 137 -0.60 10.63 1.79
C ASN A 137 -1.77 10.00 2.56
N GLU A 138 -2.50 10.82 3.34
CA GLU A 138 -3.79 10.47 3.97
C GLU A 138 -3.92 9.02 4.49
N GLY A 139 -2.98 8.60 5.35
CA GLY A 139 -2.99 7.28 5.95
C GLY A 139 -2.27 6.20 5.14
N VAL A 140 -1.58 6.56 4.05
CA VAL A 140 -0.72 5.66 3.27
C VAL A 140 0.73 6.15 3.33
N SER A 141 1.63 5.24 3.67
CA SER A 141 3.08 5.43 3.54
C SER A 141 3.55 4.89 2.21
N ILE A 142 4.38 5.66 1.51
CA ILE A 142 4.83 5.42 0.15
C ILE A 142 6.35 5.42 0.16
N TYR A 143 6.95 4.39 -0.42
CA TYR A 143 8.38 4.14 -0.41
C TYR A 143 8.85 3.91 -1.83
N LEU A 144 9.72 4.80 -2.33
CA LEU A 144 10.37 4.65 -3.62
C LEU A 144 11.85 4.35 -3.37
N MET A 145 12.35 3.29 -3.98
CA MET A 145 13.72 2.85 -3.83
C MET A 145 14.31 2.42 -5.17
N ASP A 146 15.53 2.86 -5.46
CA ASP A 146 16.35 2.37 -6.56
C ASP A 146 17.71 1.87 -6.06
N PRO A 147 17.90 0.55 -5.98
CA PRO A 147 19.14 -0.06 -5.49
C PRO A 147 20.26 -0.02 -6.54
N ILE A 148 21.49 0.20 -6.09
CA ILE A 148 22.68 0.39 -6.95
C ILE A 148 22.94 -0.79 -7.92
N PHE A 149 22.65 -2.02 -7.50
CA PHE A 149 23.09 -3.22 -8.21
C PHE A 149 21.89 -4.08 -8.65
N TYR A 150 21.74 -4.25 -9.97
CA TYR A 150 20.87 -5.22 -10.66
C TYR A 150 19.37 -5.25 -10.30
N SER A 151 18.89 -4.29 -9.53
CA SER A 151 17.50 -4.26 -9.10
C SER A 151 16.86 -2.97 -9.60
N ASN A 152 15.72 -3.12 -10.27
CA ASN A 152 15.01 -2.00 -10.85
C ASN A 152 14.35 -1.17 -9.76
N THR A 153 14.05 0.09 -10.08
CA THR A 153 13.24 0.95 -9.24
C THR A 153 12.01 0.20 -8.74
N SER A 154 11.69 0.37 -7.46
CA SER A 154 10.55 -0.24 -6.83
C SER A 154 9.75 0.80 -6.05
N LEU A 155 8.44 0.67 -6.10
CA LEU A 155 7.52 1.53 -5.38
C LEU A 155 6.64 0.65 -4.48
N PHE A 156 6.65 0.92 -3.20
CA PHE A 156 5.90 0.19 -2.19
C PHE A 156 4.95 1.14 -1.47
N PHE A 157 3.70 0.74 -1.40
CA PHE A 157 2.64 1.44 -0.69
C PHE A 157 2.14 0.55 0.42
N ILE A 158 1.88 1.14 1.58
CA ILE A 158 1.32 0.43 2.72
C ILE A 158 0.44 1.37 3.54
N ARG A 159 -0.72 0.85 3.96
CA ARG A 159 -1.61 1.58 4.87
C ARG A 159 -0.92 1.74 6.22
N THR A 160 -1.03 2.94 6.81
CA THR A 160 -0.21 3.35 7.97
C THR A 160 -0.51 2.53 9.22
N ASP A 161 -1.77 2.10 9.42
CA ASP A 161 -2.15 1.16 10.48
C ASP A 161 -1.44 -0.20 10.33
N ILE A 162 -1.35 -0.71 9.10
CA ILE A 162 -0.67 -1.98 8.78
C ILE A 162 0.84 -1.84 8.93
N ARG A 163 1.43 -0.76 8.41
CA ARG A 163 2.85 -0.40 8.64
C ARG A 163 3.16 -0.42 10.13
N ASN A 164 2.39 0.33 10.92
CA ASN A 164 2.63 0.44 12.36
C ASN A 164 2.39 -0.89 13.08
N LYS A 165 1.53 -1.77 12.57
CA LYS A 165 1.37 -3.13 13.10
C LYS A 165 2.62 -3.96 12.87
N ILE A 166 3.16 -3.97 11.66
CA ILE A 166 4.39 -4.71 11.31
C ILE A 166 5.58 -4.20 12.13
N LEU A 167 5.75 -2.88 12.24
CA LEU A 167 6.90 -2.29 12.92
C LEU A 167 6.90 -2.43 14.44
N LYS A 168 5.79 -2.86 15.06
CA LYS A 168 5.75 -3.11 16.52
C LYS A 168 6.71 -4.21 16.94
N ASP A 169 6.96 -5.16 16.05
CA ASP A 169 7.80 -6.33 16.34
C ASP A 169 9.25 -6.13 15.89
N LEU A 170 9.58 -4.95 15.33
CA LEU A 170 10.93 -4.62 14.87
C LEU A 170 11.80 -4.12 16.03
N SER A 171 13.06 -4.59 16.09
CA SER A 171 13.99 -4.12 17.11
C SER A 171 14.32 -2.64 16.92
N THR A 172 14.56 -1.93 18.02
CA THR A 172 14.84 -0.48 18.00
C THR A 172 16.13 -0.14 17.25
N GLU A 173 17.07 -1.08 17.18
CA GLU A 173 18.33 -0.91 16.45
C GLU A 173 18.11 -0.83 14.93
N MET A 174 17.21 -1.66 14.39
CA MET A 174 16.87 -1.67 12.95
C MET A 174 16.04 -0.47 12.51
N LEU A 175 15.37 0.24 13.43
CA LEU A 175 14.57 1.42 13.12
C LEU A 175 15.42 2.63 12.66
N ASN A 176 16.74 2.57 12.81
CA ASN A 176 17.63 3.68 12.45
C ASN A 176 18.07 3.66 10.98
N ASP A 177 17.82 2.58 10.26
CA ASP A 177 18.13 2.45 8.83
C ASP A 177 16.85 2.33 8.01
N ASP A 178 16.53 3.37 7.24
CA ASP A 178 15.30 3.42 6.45
C ASP A 178 15.22 2.29 5.40
N ILE A 179 16.35 1.83 4.86
CA ILE A 179 16.40 0.75 3.87
C ILE A 179 16.09 -0.58 4.56
N ASP A 180 16.67 -0.84 5.73
CA ASP A 180 16.37 -2.03 6.51
C ASP A 180 14.90 -2.06 6.95
N VAL A 181 14.36 -0.92 7.36
CA VAL A 181 12.93 -0.76 7.67
C VAL A 181 12.06 -1.08 6.46
N LEU A 182 12.39 -0.54 5.28
CA LEU A 182 11.64 -0.82 4.05
C LEU A 182 11.70 -2.31 3.68
N ASN A 183 12.89 -2.91 3.71
CA ASN A 183 13.09 -4.32 3.40
C ASN A 183 12.26 -5.21 4.33
N TYR A 184 12.28 -4.91 5.64
CA TYR A 184 11.48 -5.61 6.63
C TYR A 184 9.97 -5.46 6.35
N LEU A 185 9.49 -4.25 6.06
CA LEU A 185 8.08 -4.01 5.71
C LEU A 185 7.64 -4.80 4.48
N VAL A 186 8.48 -4.83 3.44
CA VAL A 186 8.21 -5.55 2.19
C VAL A 186 8.20 -7.06 2.41
N GLU A 187 9.17 -7.61 3.14
CA GLU A 187 9.25 -9.03 3.47
C GLU A 187 8.04 -9.48 4.29
N ARG A 188 7.65 -8.69 5.29
CA ARG A 188 6.49 -8.98 6.14
C ARG A 188 5.17 -8.85 5.41
N SER A 189 5.09 -7.97 4.41
CA SER A 189 3.89 -7.82 3.58
C SER A 189 3.78 -8.94 2.52
N PHE A 190 4.92 -9.34 1.95
CA PHE A 190 5.01 -10.27 0.82
C PHE A 190 6.08 -11.35 1.08
N PRO A 191 5.85 -12.27 2.03
CA PRO A 191 6.83 -13.28 2.43
C PRO A 191 7.08 -14.37 1.36
N SER A 192 6.14 -14.55 0.43
CA SER A 192 6.15 -15.62 -0.58
C SER A 192 6.69 -15.17 -1.94
N LYS A 193 7.75 -14.36 -1.97
CA LYS A 193 8.36 -13.90 -3.23
C LYS A 193 9.33 -14.89 -3.89
N GLU A 194 9.44 -16.10 -3.36
CA GLU A 194 10.20 -17.20 -3.98
C GLU A 194 9.51 -17.75 -5.23
#